data_AF-A0A947G9W3-F1
#
_entry.id   AF-A0A947G9W3-F1
#
_cell.length_a   1.000
_cell.length_b   1.000
_cell.length_c   1.000
_cell.angle_alpha   90.00
_cell.angle_beta   90.00
_cell.angle_gamma   90.00
#
_symmetry.space_group_name_H-M   'P 1'
#
loop_
_entity.id
_entity.type
_entity.pdbx_description
1 polymer ?
#
loop_
_entity_poly.entity_id
_entity_poly.type
_entity_poly.pdbx_seq_one_letter_code
_entity_poly.pdbx_strand_id
1 'polypeptide(L)'
;MTLGPTDIRSTAPAAPRRRAVKLHPATVFGIGVFALAGWGVAIWERFVELPQATNAQRVSVALKLVDRFSDGEAQRAYVKLSDDLKPWWDMIQDQQRKIMAATVESEREALIASRDELLLAFIRDHNLAAPIDQLVDSFEPFDRCLTVQACDEDVIRRSISIDVKRLYRTFKPYIQARRDAPKPEERDKDFGKGLESLFFRFLS
;
A
#
# COMPACT_ATOMS: atom_id res chain seq x y z
N MET A 1 -89.75 -8.70 -17.43
CA MET A 1 -89.04 -7.64 -16.68
C MET A 1 -88.76 -8.17 -15.28
N THR A 2 -87.46 -8.20 -14.94
CA THR A 2 -86.80 -8.27 -13.61
C THR A 2 -87.34 -9.24 -12.54
N LEU A 3 -86.61 -10.36 -12.40
CA LEU A 3 -86.53 -11.19 -11.18
C LEU A 3 -85.61 -10.53 -10.15
N GLY A 4 -85.96 -10.74 -8.87
CA GLY A 4 -85.27 -10.24 -7.69
C GLY A 4 -83.98 -10.99 -7.31
N PRO A 5 -83.43 -10.68 -6.12
CA PRO A 5 -82.09 -11.03 -5.68
C PRO A 5 -82.08 -12.32 -4.84
N THR A 6 -80.96 -13.07 -4.83
CA THR A 6 -80.41 -13.68 -3.60
C THR A 6 -79.03 -14.36 -3.80
N ASP A 7 -78.17 -14.02 -2.84
CA ASP A 7 -77.27 -14.85 -2.04
C ASP A 7 -76.02 -15.59 -2.56
N ILE A 8 -75.03 -15.45 -1.68
CA ILE A 8 -73.63 -15.81 -1.70
C ILE A 8 -73.45 -17.31 -1.42
N ARG A 9 -72.53 -17.96 -2.13
CA ARG A 9 -71.72 -19.05 -1.57
C ARG A 9 -70.35 -19.11 -2.23
N SER A 10 -69.32 -19.00 -1.39
CA SER A 10 -67.92 -19.24 -1.70
C SER A 10 -67.67 -20.73 -1.93
N THR A 11 -67.06 -21.08 -3.07
CA THR A 11 -66.39 -22.37 -3.32
C THR A 11 -65.33 -22.18 -4.40
N ALA A 12 -64.08 -21.94 -3.98
CA ALA A 12 -62.92 -21.98 -4.88
C ALA A 12 -62.64 -23.43 -5.34
N PRO A 13 -62.35 -23.70 -6.63
CA PRO A 13 -62.02 -25.03 -7.11
C PRO A 13 -60.51 -25.36 -6.98
N ALA A 14 -60.26 -26.63 -6.68
CA ALA A 14 -58.96 -27.24 -6.34
C ALA A 14 -58.04 -27.52 -7.54
N ALA A 15 -56.73 -27.67 -7.23
CA ALA A 15 -55.62 -27.88 -8.16
C ALA A 15 -55.67 -29.20 -8.96
N PRO A 16 -55.11 -29.25 -10.18
CA PRO A 16 -55.13 -30.45 -11.03
C PRO A 16 -54.06 -31.49 -10.63
N ARG A 17 -54.53 -32.74 -10.46
CA ARG A 17 -53.71 -33.96 -10.26
C ARG A 17 -52.86 -34.26 -11.50
N ARG A 18 -51.53 -34.34 -11.34
CA ARG A 18 -50.62 -34.90 -12.37
C ARG A 18 -50.55 -36.42 -12.25
N ARG A 19 -50.70 -37.09 -13.41
CA ARG A 19 -50.57 -38.55 -13.58
C ARG A 19 -49.15 -39.02 -13.24
N ALA A 20 -49.07 -40.19 -12.60
CA ALA A 20 -47.83 -40.92 -12.35
C ALA A 20 -47.22 -41.43 -13.67
N VAL A 21 -45.99 -41.01 -13.96
CA VAL A 21 -45.14 -41.61 -14.99
C VAL A 21 -44.34 -42.72 -14.30
N LYS A 22 -44.55 -43.98 -14.73
CA LYS A 22 -43.71 -45.12 -14.32
C LYS A 22 -42.33 -44.95 -14.95
N LEU A 23 -41.32 -44.61 -14.15
CA LEU A 23 -39.91 -44.63 -14.56
C LEU A 23 -39.32 -46.02 -14.33
N HIS A 24 -38.72 -46.58 -15.38
CA HIS A 24 -37.97 -47.83 -15.36
C HIS A 24 -36.77 -47.78 -14.38
N PRO A 25 -36.42 -48.90 -13.71
CA PRO A 25 -35.38 -48.93 -12.66
C PRO A 25 -33.93 -48.83 -13.15
N ALA A 26 -33.68 -48.62 -14.45
CA ALA A 26 -32.32 -48.45 -14.98
C ALA A 26 -31.76 -47.01 -14.83
N THR A 27 -32.56 -46.07 -14.30
CA THR A 27 -32.21 -44.63 -14.28
C THR A 27 -31.89 -44.09 -12.88
N VAL A 28 -31.54 -44.95 -11.93
CA VAL A 28 -31.27 -44.53 -10.52
C VAL A 28 -29.80 -44.71 -10.11
N PHE A 29 -28.97 -45.40 -10.90
CA PHE A 29 -27.55 -45.58 -10.59
C PHE A 29 -26.58 -44.56 -11.22
N GLY A 30 -27.11 -43.54 -11.93
CA GLY A 30 -26.30 -42.56 -12.66
C GLY A 30 -26.32 -41.13 -12.11
N ILE A 31 -27.06 -40.84 -11.03
CA ILE A 31 -27.20 -39.47 -10.50
C ILE A 31 -26.50 -39.32 -9.13
N GLY A 32 -26.22 -40.43 -8.44
CA GLY A 32 -25.50 -40.43 -7.16
C GLY A 32 -23.99 -40.20 -7.23
N VAL A 33 -23.37 -40.31 -8.42
CA VAL A 33 -21.92 -40.10 -8.60
C VAL A 33 -21.58 -38.71 -9.16
N PHE A 34 -22.50 -38.08 -9.89
CA PHE A 34 -22.27 -36.73 -10.44
C PHE A 34 -22.53 -35.60 -9.43
N ALA A 35 -23.32 -35.85 -8.39
CA ALA A 35 -23.53 -34.86 -7.32
C ALA A 35 -22.33 -34.74 -6.34
N LEU A 36 -21.37 -35.67 -6.37
CA LEU A 36 -20.13 -35.58 -5.57
C LEU A 36 -18.91 -35.18 -6.41
N ALA A 37 -18.92 -35.40 -7.73
CA ALA A 37 -17.85 -34.96 -8.63
C ALA A 37 -17.86 -33.44 -8.86
N GLY A 38 -19.03 -32.79 -8.88
CA GLY A 38 -19.14 -31.34 -9.10
C GLY A 38 -18.58 -30.49 -7.97
N TRP A 39 -18.65 -30.97 -6.72
CA TRP A 39 -17.99 -30.32 -5.58
C TRP A 39 -16.50 -30.65 -5.54
N GLY A 40 -16.11 -31.88 -5.89
CA GLY A 40 -14.70 -32.29 -5.94
C GLY A 40 -13.88 -31.51 -6.97
N VAL A 41 -14.41 -31.25 -8.17
CA VAL A 41 -13.70 -30.49 -9.21
C VAL A 41 -13.73 -28.98 -8.95
N ALA A 42 -14.86 -28.43 -8.47
CA ALA A 42 -14.90 -27.02 -8.07
C ALA A 42 -14.00 -26.74 -6.85
N ILE A 43 -13.84 -27.69 -5.94
CA ILE A 43 -12.88 -27.64 -4.83
C ILE A 43 -11.45 -27.86 -5.35
N TRP A 44 -11.22 -28.78 -6.27
CA TRP A 44 -9.87 -29.02 -6.81
C TRP A 44 -9.35 -27.84 -7.64
N GLU A 45 -10.16 -27.21 -8.48
CA GLU A 45 -9.82 -25.94 -9.15
C GLU A 45 -9.64 -24.80 -8.13
N ARG A 46 -10.43 -24.77 -7.04
CA ARG A 46 -10.23 -23.82 -5.93
C ARG A 46 -8.92 -24.06 -5.19
N PHE A 47 -8.47 -25.30 -5.01
CA PHE A 47 -7.29 -25.62 -4.18
C PHE A 47 -5.98 -25.77 -4.97
N VAL A 48 -6.03 -25.99 -6.29
CA VAL A 48 -4.85 -26.06 -7.17
C VAL A 48 -4.45 -24.68 -7.71
N GLU A 49 -5.36 -23.68 -7.73
CA GLU A 49 -5.06 -22.28 -8.10
C GLU A 49 -4.90 -21.31 -6.90
N LEU A 50 -4.92 -21.80 -5.65
CA LEU A 50 -4.71 -20.96 -4.45
C LEU A 50 -3.29 -21.11 -3.90
N PRO A 51 -2.34 -20.39 -4.54
CA PRO A 51 -1.76 -19.20 -3.90
C PRO A 51 -1.76 -17.96 -4.82
N GLN A 52 -2.23 -18.07 -6.06
CA GLN A 52 -2.18 -16.94 -7.00
C GLN A 52 -3.24 -15.88 -6.72
N ALA A 53 -4.41 -16.22 -6.16
CA ALA A 53 -5.42 -15.21 -5.86
C ALA A 53 -4.98 -14.22 -4.75
N THR A 54 -4.27 -14.69 -3.71
CA THR A 54 -3.70 -13.80 -2.68
C THR A 54 -2.47 -13.06 -3.20
N ASN A 55 -1.59 -13.71 -3.96
CA ASN A 55 -0.43 -13.03 -4.57
C ASN A 55 -0.84 -11.97 -5.59
N ALA A 56 -1.75 -12.29 -6.52
CA ALA A 56 -2.25 -11.33 -7.51
C ALA A 56 -3.01 -10.17 -6.85
N GLN A 57 -3.75 -10.41 -5.77
CA GLN A 57 -4.35 -9.35 -4.97
C GLN A 57 -3.28 -8.47 -4.31
N ARG A 58 -2.27 -9.06 -3.65
CA ARG A 58 -1.16 -8.32 -3.03
C ARG A 58 -0.36 -7.51 -4.05
N VAL A 59 -0.11 -8.06 -5.23
CA VAL A 59 0.52 -7.36 -6.37
C VAL A 59 -0.38 -6.22 -6.85
N SER A 60 -1.68 -6.44 -7.01
CA SER A 60 -2.62 -5.40 -7.43
C SER A 60 -2.70 -4.25 -6.42
N VAL A 61 -2.73 -4.56 -5.12
CA VAL A 61 -2.73 -3.55 -4.05
C VAL A 61 -1.41 -2.77 -4.06
N ALA A 62 -0.27 -3.46 -4.22
CA ALA A 62 1.03 -2.83 -4.34
C ALA A 62 1.10 -1.89 -5.55
N LEU A 63 0.67 -2.33 -6.73
CA LEU A 63 0.63 -1.52 -7.94
C LEU A 63 -0.27 -0.29 -7.79
N LYS A 64 -1.48 -0.45 -7.23
CA LYS A 64 -2.37 0.70 -6.95
C LYS A 64 -1.77 1.69 -5.96
N LEU A 65 -0.93 1.23 -5.04
CA LEU A 65 -0.27 2.11 -4.09
C LEU A 65 0.88 2.88 -4.76
N VAL A 66 1.68 2.21 -5.60
CA VAL A 66 2.72 2.83 -6.43
C VAL A 66 2.13 3.85 -7.40
N ASP A 67 1.01 3.51 -8.05
CA ASP A 67 0.30 4.37 -8.99
C ASP A 67 -0.20 5.66 -8.31
N ARG A 68 -0.85 5.53 -7.15
CA ARG A 68 -1.29 6.69 -6.36
C ARG A 68 -0.13 7.56 -5.88
N PHE A 69 1.02 6.98 -5.58
CA PHE A 69 2.20 7.75 -5.24
C PHE A 69 2.70 8.51 -6.47
N SER A 70 2.86 7.82 -7.60
CA SER A 70 3.39 8.36 -8.87
C SER A 70 2.55 9.51 -9.44
N ASP A 71 1.23 9.40 -9.35
CA ASP A 71 0.29 10.43 -9.82
C ASP A 71 -0.09 11.45 -8.73
N GLY A 72 0.40 11.21 -7.51
CA GLY A 72 0.05 11.96 -6.31
C GLY A 72 0.77 13.30 -6.17
N GLU A 73 0.32 14.08 -5.18
CA GLU A 73 1.00 15.31 -4.78
C GLU A 73 2.40 15.04 -4.22
N ALA A 74 2.61 13.88 -3.59
CA ALA A 74 3.91 13.49 -3.05
C ALA A 74 4.98 13.35 -4.14
N GLN A 75 4.67 12.71 -5.28
CA GLN A 75 5.62 12.61 -6.39
C GLN A 75 5.86 13.98 -7.04
N ARG A 76 4.84 14.84 -7.15
CA ARG A 76 5.03 16.23 -7.60
C ARG A 76 5.91 17.02 -6.64
N ALA A 77 5.71 16.86 -5.34
CA ALA A 77 6.56 17.44 -4.31
C ALA A 77 7.99 16.91 -4.39
N TYR A 78 8.19 15.62 -4.65
CA TYR A 78 9.51 15.02 -4.85
C TYR A 78 10.25 15.63 -6.04
N VAL A 79 9.60 15.73 -7.21
CA VAL A 79 10.20 16.33 -8.40
C VAL A 79 10.56 17.79 -8.14
N LYS A 80 9.64 18.56 -7.56
CA LYS A 80 9.89 19.97 -7.24
C LYS A 80 11.00 20.14 -6.19
N LEU A 81 11.01 19.32 -5.15
CA LEU A 81 12.06 19.33 -4.12
C LEU A 81 13.43 19.01 -4.70
N SER A 82 13.51 18.14 -5.72
CA SER A 82 14.76 17.85 -6.41
C SER A 82 15.33 19.11 -7.08
N ASP A 83 14.47 19.92 -7.69
CA ASP A 83 14.87 21.19 -8.32
C ASP A 83 15.21 22.25 -7.25
N ASP A 84 14.37 22.38 -6.22
CA ASP A 84 14.55 23.33 -5.12
C ASP A 84 15.81 23.05 -4.29
N LEU A 85 16.22 21.77 -4.17
CA LEU A 85 17.44 21.34 -3.47
C LEU A 85 18.69 21.38 -4.35
N LYS A 86 18.58 21.62 -5.66
CA LYS A 86 19.74 21.68 -6.56
C LYS A 86 20.82 22.66 -6.07
N PRO A 87 20.50 23.89 -5.61
CA PRO A 87 21.52 24.82 -5.13
C PRO A 87 22.25 24.31 -3.88
N TRP A 88 21.52 23.63 -2.98
CA TRP A 88 22.14 23.00 -1.82
C TRP A 88 23.07 21.85 -2.24
N TRP A 89 22.65 21.00 -3.18
CA TRP A 89 23.51 19.93 -3.70
C TRP A 89 24.80 20.45 -4.31
N ASP A 90 24.71 21.50 -5.11
CA ASP A 90 25.87 22.13 -5.75
C ASP A 90 26.82 22.73 -4.69
N MET A 91 26.27 23.31 -3.62
CA MET A 91 27.06 23.84 -2.50
C MET A 91 27.82 22.75 -1.73
N ILE A 92 27.20 21.60 -1.47
CA ILE A 92 27.80 20.57 -0.60
C ILE A 92 28.69 19.55 -1.32
N GLN A 93 28.85 19.65 -2.65
CA GLN A 93 29.68 18.69 -3.40
C GLN A 93 31.11 18.62 -2.87
N ASP A 94 31.68 19.76 -2.49
CA ASP A 94 33.03 19.82 -1.94
C ASP A 94 33.12 19.16 -0.55
N GLN A 95 32.12 19.37 0.30
CA GLN A 95 32.03 18.70 1.61
C GLN A 95 31.87 17.18 1.47
N GLN A 96 31.06 16.72 0.52
CA GLN A 96 30.92 15.27 0.26
C GLN A 96 32.24 14.63 -0.15
N ARG A 97 33.02 15.29 -1.01
CA ARG A 97 34.37 14.82 -1.36
C ARG A 97 35.29 14.74 -0.15
N LYS A 98 35.24 15.74 0.75
CA LYS A 98 36.01 15.74 2.00
C LYS A 98 35.58 14.62 2.95
N ILE A 99 34.26 14.40 3.12
CA ILE A 99 33.72 13.30 3.93
C ILE A 99 34.22 11.94 3.44
N MET A 100 34.21 11.72 2.11
CA MET A 100 34.67 10.47 1.52
C MET A 100 36.19 10.29 1.62
N ALA A 101 36.96 11.38 1.62
CA ALA A 101 38.41 11.36 1.73
C ALA A 101 38.94 11.29 3.18
N ALA A 102 38.10 11.65 4.17
CA ALA A 102 38.48 11.65 5.58
C ALA A 102 38.80 10.23 6.07
N THR A 103 40.02 10.04 6.59
CA THR A 103 40.50 8.77 7.15
C THR A 103 40.35 8.70 8.67
N VAL A 104 40.17 9.85 9.33
CA VAL A 104 39.94 9.98 10.77
C VAL A 104 38.43 10.07 11.02
N GLU A 105 37.91 9.19 11.89
CA GLU A 105 36.46 9.10 12.14
C GLU A 105 35.88 10.38 12.76
N SER A 106 36.56 10.98 13.74
CA SER A 106 36.09 12.22 14.38
C SER A 106 36.05 13.42 13.41
N GLU A 107 36.98 13.49 12.46
CA GLU A 107 36.97 14.50 11.41
C GLU A 107 35.78 14.27 10.46
N ARG A 108 35.55 13.02 10.06
CA ARG A 108 34.42 12.63 9.24
C ARG A 108 33.08 12.98 9.90
N GLU A 109 32.92 12.67 11.19
CA GLU A 109 31.72 13.01 11.96
C GLU A 109 31.49 14.52 12.02
N ALA A 110 32.54 15.32 12.25
CA ALA A 110 32.43 16.78 12.25
C ALA A 110 31.99 17.34 10.88
N LEU A 111 32.52 16.79 9.78
CA LEU A 111 32.12 17.16 8.42
C LEU A 111 30.65 16.77 8.13
N ILE A 112 30.22 15.60 8.61
CA ILE A 112 28.83 15.14 8.50
C ILE A 112 27.90 16.09 9.27
N ALA A 113 28.25 16.44 10.51
CA ALA A 113 27.46 17.36 11.33
C ALA A 113 27.33 18.74 10.64
N SER A 114 28.43 19.28 10.11
CA SER A 114 28.42 20.55 9.38
C SER A 114 27.52 20.50 8.13
N ARG A 115 27.55 19.41 7.37
CA ARG A 115 26.65 19.22 6.23
C ARG A 115 25.18 19.19 6.67
N ASP A 116 24.89 18.50 7.77
CA ASP A 116 23.54 18.33 8.28
C ASP A 116 22.97 19.66 8.79
N GLU A 117 23.78 20.47 9.47
CA GLU A 117 23.42 21.85 9.86
C GLU A 117 23.12 22.74 8.64
N LEU A 118 23.94 22.65 7.58
CA LEU A 118 23.71 23.38 6.33
C LEU A 118 22.42 22.97 5.65
N LEU A 119 22.06 21.68 5.67
CA LEU A 119 20.79 21.21 5.16
C LEU A 119 19.61 21.79 5.96
N LEU A 120 19.67 21.72 7.28
CA LEU A 120 18.61 22.26 8.15
C LEU A 120 18.43 23.76 7.94
N ALA A 121 19.54 24.50 7.83
CA ALA A 121 19.51 25.93 7.52
C ALA A 121 18.87 26.18 6.15
N PHE A 122 19.28 25.45 5.11
CA PHE A 122 18.73 25.60 3.76
C PHE A 122 17.22 25.31 3.73
N ILE A 123 16.76 24.24 4.38
CA ILE A 123 15.33 23.89 4.47
C ILE A 123 14.53 25.03 5.10
N ARG A 124 15.04 25.62 6.18
CA ARG A 124 14.38 26.74 6.86
C ARG A 124 14.37 27.99 5.98
N ASP A 125 15.51 28.36 5.43
CA ASP A 125 15.69 29.63 4.70
C ASP A 125 14.91 29.63 3.37
N HIS A 126 14.70 28.45 2.78
CA HIS A 126 13.91 28.26 1.55
C HIS A 126 12.46 27.78 1.81
N ASN A 127 12.04 27.69 3.07
CA ASN A 127 10.69 27.26 3.47
C ASN A 127 10.27 25.89 2.86
N LEU A 128 11.17 24.91 2.89
CA LEU A 128 10.97 23.58 2.31
C LEU A 128 10.35 22.57 3.28
N ALA A 129 10.05 22.97 4.53
CA ALA A 129 9.55 22.06 5.56
C ALA A 129 8.25 21.34 5.14
N ALA A 130 7.24 22.11 4.72
CA ALA A 130 5.93 21.54 4.32
C ALA A 130 6.01 20.52 3.17
N PRO A 131 6.69 20.78 2.04
CA PRO A 131 6.82 19.77 0.99
C PRO A 131 7.67 18.56 1.44
N ILE A 132 8.65 18.74 2.32
CA ILE A 132 9.43 17.62 2.87
C ILE A 132 8.56 16.75 3.78
N ASP A 133 7.77 17.37 4.67
CA ASP A 133 6.84 16.66 5.56
C ASP A 133 5.85 15.82 4.73
N GLN A 134 5.23 16.43 3.71
CA GLN A 134 4.31 15.73 2.80
C GLN A 134 4.98 14.52 2.12
N LEU A 135 6.23 14.68 1.67
CA LEU A 135 6.97 13.61 1.03
C LEU A 135 7.33 12.49 2.02
N VAL A 136 7.82 12.84 3.21
CA VAL A 136 8.20 11.86 4.24
C VAL A 136 6.98 11.03 4.67
N ASP A 137 5.83 11.66 4.89
CA ASP A 137 4.61 10.99 5.35
C ASP A 137 3.97 10.13 4.25
N SER A 138 4.22 10.43 2.98
CA SER A 138 3.70 9.65 1.85
C SER A 138 4.19 8.19 1.81
N PHE A 139 5.23 7.85 2.58
CA PHE A 139 5.76 6.50 2.71
C PHE A 139 5.07 5.65 3.80
N GLU A 140 4.32 6.26 4.72
CA GLU A 140 3.60 5.54 5.77
C GLU A 140 2.63 4.47 5.21
N PRO A 141 1.84 4.73 4.15
CA PRO A 141 0.97 3.73 3.56
C PRO A 141 1.70 2.49 3.02
N PHE A 142 2.93 2.66 2.52
CA PHE A 142 3.75 1.53 2.03
C PHE A 142 4.21 0.66 3.18
N ASP A 143 4.76 1.27 4.23
CA ASP A 143 5.18 0.54 5.44
C ASP A 143 4.01 -0.20 6.09
N ARG A 144 2.86 0.48 6.23
CA ARG A 144 1.64 -0.12 6.78
C ARG A 144 1.20 -1.32 5.95
N CYS A 145 1.19 -1.20 4.62
CA CYS A 145 0.74 -2.28 3.74
C CYS A 145 1.64 -3.53 3.83
N LEU A 146 2.95 -3.33 3.96
CA LEU A 146 3.91 -4.42 4.14
C LEU A 146 3.85 -5.03 5.54
N THR A 147 3.62 -4.21 6.57
CA THR A 147 3.49 -4.67 7.96
C THR A 147 2.26 -5.56 8.16
N VAL A 148 1.12 -5.22 7.52
CA VAL A 148 -0.09 -6.07 7.55
C VAL A 148 -0.10 -7.16 6.48
N GLN A 149 1.00 -7.34 5.74
CA GLN A 149 1.17 -8.33 4.67
C GLN A 149 0.11 -8.23 3.54
N ALA A 150 -0.44 -7.03 3.32
CA ALA A 150 -1.46 -6.78 2.29
C ALA A 150 -0.87 -6.43 0.92
N CYS A 151 0.43 -6.09 0.85
CA CYS A 151 1.14 -5.79 -0.39
C CYS A 151 2.20 -6.84 -0.70
N ASP A 152 2.52 -6.98 -1.99
CA ASP A 152 3.68 -7.74 -2.44
C ASP A 152 4.95 -6.93 -2.23
N GLU A 153 5.89 -7.47 -1.45
CA GLU A 153 7.13 -6.75 -1.09
C GLU A 153 8.05 -6.55 -2.29
N ASP A 154 8.15 -7.52 -3.19
CA ASP A 154 9.07 -7.45 -4.34
C ASP A 154 8.64 -6.35 -5.31
N VAL A 155 7.32 -6.20 -5.53
CA VAL A 155 6.77 -5.09 -6.33
C VAL A 155 7.14 -3.75 -5.69
N ILE A 156 6.85 -3.55 -4.41
CA ILE A 156 7.16 -2.28 -3.73
C ILE A 156 8.68 -2.02 -3.72
N ARG A 157 9.49 -3.02 -3.38
CA ARG A 157 10.96 -2.92 -3.33
C ARG A 157 11.52 -2.49 -4.70
N ARG A 158 11.06 -3.09 -5.79
CA ARG A 158 11.52 -2.71 -7.15
C ARG A 158 11.05 -1.32 -7.57
N SER A 159 9.86 -0.91 -7.14
CA SER A 159 9.28 0.38 -7.52
C SER A 159 9.88 1.58 -6.78
N ILE A 160 10.13 1.48 -5.47
CA ILE A 160 10.44 2.65 -4.64
C ILE A 160 11.74 2.55 -3.82
N SER A 161 12.47 1.42 -3.85
CA SER A 161 13.63 1.25 -2.95
C SER A 161 14.74 2.27 -3.16
N ILE A 162 14.96 2.72 -4.40
CA ILE A 162 15.96 3.75 -4.71
C ILE A 162 15.55 5.08 -4.08
N ASP A 163 14.29 5.49 -4.27
CA ASP A 163 13.76 6.74 -3.72
C ASP A 163 13.75 6.72 -2.20
N VAL A 164 13.26 5.64 -1.57
CA VAL A 164 13.30 5.45 -0.11
C VAL A 164 14.72 5.61 0.43
N LYS A 165 15.71 4.96 -0.19
CA LYS A 165 17.12 5.05 0.24
C LYS A 165 17.68 6.45 0.09
N ARG A 166 17.37 7.12 -1.02
CA ARG A 166 17.84 8.49 -1.29
C ARG A 166 17.22 9.48 -0.32
N LEU A 167 15.90 9.41 -0.13
CA LEU A 167 15.12 10.31 0.70
C LEU A 167 15.47 10.16 2.17
N TYR A 168 15.51 8.93 2.69
CA TYR A 168 15.87 8.71 4.08
C TYR A 168 17.29 9.21 4.36
N ARG A 169 18.28 8.91 3.51
CA ARG A 169 19.66 9.39 3.70
C ARG A 169 19.77 10.91 3.66
N THR A 170 19.03 11.56 2.76
CA THR A 170 19.07 13.02 2.60
C THR A 170 18.39 13.71 3.77
N PHE A 171 17.18 13.28 4.14
CA PHE A 171 16.35 13.96 5.13
C PHE A 171 16.46 13.39 6.55
N LYS A 172 17.30 12.37 6.80
CA LYS A 172 17.59 11.87 8.15
C LYS A 172 17.84 12.99 9.18
N PRO A 173 18.73 13.98 8.95
CA PRO A 173 18.95 15.04 9.93
C PRO A 173 17.70 15.89 10.17
N TYR A 174 16.87 16.14 9.15
CA TYR A 174 15.61 16.85 9.30
C TYR A 174 14.58 16.04 10.11
N ILE A 175 14.46 14.74 9.83
CA ILE A 175 13.59 13.82 10.58
C ILE A 175 14.02 13.79 12.05
N GLN A 176 15.32 13.70 12.34
CA GLN A 176 15.85 13.74 13.69
C GLN A 176 15.56 15.09 14.38
N ALA A 177 15.78 16.21 13.69
CA ALA A 177 15.46 17.54 14.23
C ALA A 177 13.97 17.70 14.60
N ARG A 178 13.05 17.12 13.81
CA ARG A 178 11.60 17.09 14.12
C ARG A 178 11.27 16.20 15.32
N ARG A 179 11.92 15.03 15.43
CA ARG A 179 11.73 14.10 16.56
C ARG A 179 12.30 14.60 17.88
N ASP A 180 13.39 15.37 17.80
CA ASP A 180 14.14 15.87 18.95
C ASP A 180 13.86 17.35 19.22
N ALA A 181 12.81 17.92 18.61
CA ALA A 181 12.46 19.32 18.77
C ALA A 181 12.38 19.71 20.26
N PRO A 182 12.94 20.87 20.64
CA PRO A 182 13.07 21.25 22.06
C PRO A 182 11.70 21.49 22.71
N LYS A 183 10.74 21.97 21.92
CA LYS A 183 9.38 22.24 22.34
C LYS A 183 8.50 20.99 22.17
N PRO A 184 7.77 20.55 23.22
CA PRO A 184 6.88 19.40 23.13
C PRO A 184 5.82 19.49 22.03
N GLU A 185 5.31 20.69 21.77
CA GLU A 185 4.27 20.95 20.75
C GLU A 185 4.78 20.84 19.31
N GLU A 186 6.08 21.01 19.09
CA GLU A 186 6.72 20.86 17.77
C GLU A 186 7.34 19.47 17.59
N ARG A 187 7.39 18.67 18.67
CA ARG A 187 8.03 17.36 18.72
C ARG A 187 7.10 16.27 18.22
N ASP A 188 7.52 15.58 17.16
CA ASP A 188 6.85 14.39 16.66
C ASP A 188 7.82 13.21 16.65
N LYS A 189 7.68 12.31 17.64
CA LYS A 189 8.56 11.15 17.82
C LYS A 189 8.40 10.08 16.74
N ASP A 190 7.24 10.02 16.09
CA ASP A 190 6.94 9.00 15.08
C ASP A 190 7.13 9.56 13.66
N PHE A 191 7.44 10.85 13.50
CA PHE A 191 7.70 11.47 12.20
C PHE A 191 8.71 10.67 11.38
N GLY A 192 8.38 10.36 10.12
CA GLY A 192 9.25 9.61 9.21
C GLY A 192 9.54 8.15 9.56
N LYS A 193 8.84 7.56 10.55
CA LYS A 193 9.01 6.15 10.94
C LYS A 193 8.67 5.18 9.81
N GLY A 194 7.66 5.47 8.99
CA GLY A 194 7.33 4.65 7.81
C GLY A 194 8.48 4.62 6.80
N LEU A 195 9.04 5.79 6.47
CA LEU A 195 10.20 5.91 5.58
C LEU A 195 11.44 5.19 6.14
N GLU A 196 11.70 5.34 7.44
CA GLU A 196 12.80 4.66 8.15
C GLU A 196 12.66 3.14 8.13
N SER A 197 11.46 2.62 8.43
CA SER A 197 11.17 1.18 8.40
C SER A 197 11.42 0.60 7.01
N LEU A 198 10.92 1.26 5.95
CA LEU A 198 11.16 0.85 4.57
C LEU A 198 12.64 0.90 4.20
N PHE A 199 13.37 1.93 4.66
CA PHE A 199 14.80 2.03 4.43
C PHE A 199 15.55 0.81 4.97
N PHE A 200 15.34 0.46 6.24
CA PHE A 200 15.99 -0.70 6.84
C PHE A 200 15.52 -2.02 6.22
N ARG A 201 14.23 -2.14 5.87
CA ARG A 201 13.70 -3.32 5.17
C ARG A 201 14.33 -3.54 3.80
N PHE A 202 14.64 -2.46 3.06
CA PHE A 202 15.23 -2.56 1.72
C PHE A 202 16.76 -2.51 1.70
N LEU A 203 17.41 -2.33 2.85
CA LEU A 203 18.87 -2.42 2.98
C LEU A 203 19.37 -3.87 2.91
N SER A 204 18.56 -4.83 3.36
CA SER A 204 18.81 -6.28 3.30
C SER A 204 18.46 -6.89 1.95
#